data_AF-A0A1G1Y1V6-F1
#
_entry.id   AF-A0A1G1Y1V6-F1
#
_cell.length_a   1.000
_cell.length_b   1.000
_cell.length_c   1.000
_cell.angle_alpha   90.00
_cell.angle_beta   90.00
_cell.angle_gamma   90.00
#
_symmetry.space_group_name_H-M   'P 1'
#
loop_
_entity.id
_entity.type
_entity.pdbx_description
1 polymer ?
#
loop_
_entity_poly.entity_id
_entity_poly.type
_entity_poly.pdbx_seq_one_letter_code
_entity_poly.pdbx_strand_id
1 'polypeptide(L)'
;MNTVDIGDWRRSLINQYKQMRRWAWGVEHFPWMVKEFWFKSGQGRKAPFLKKMYYLWNQTEGVYSWATAPIIILIAGYLPLWLASNSERATALFQNAPHVLAFLMRFSMIGLIVIAILYNLMLPAKPAGYNWRHTLIMLLQWILVPATLILFGSIPAADAQTRLMLGGRFRLGFWVTEKK
;
A
#
# COMPACT_ATOMS: atom_id res chain seq x y z
N MET A 1 -19.19 4.96 -6.38
CA MET A 1 -18.00 4.18 -6.79
C MET A 1 -18.36 2.72 -6.70
N ASN A 2 -18.31 1.99 -7.82
CA ASN A 2 -18.72 0.58 -7.86
C ASN A 2 -17.75 -0.24 -7.01
N THR A 3 -18.26 -0.87 -5.95
CA THR A 3 -17.47 -1.69 -5.02
C THR A 3 -17.32 -3.10 -5.59
N VAL A 4 -16.38 -3.88 -5.04
CA VAL A 4 -16.27 -5.33 -5.32
C VAL A 4 -17.35 -6.16 -4.63
N ASP A 5 -18.31 -5.50 -3.98
CA ASP A 5 -19.35 -6.16 -3.23
C ASP A 5 -20.41 -6.71 -4.18
N ILE A 6 -20.56 -8.03 -4.15
CA ILE A 6 -21.50 -8.77 -4.99
C ILE A 6 -22.55 -9.51 -4.16
N GLY A 7 -22.63 -9.23 -2.85
CA GLY A 7 -23.59 -9.84 -1.92
C GLY A 7 -23.14 -11.15 -1.28
N ASP A 8 -22.05 -11.76 -1.77
CA ASP A 8 -21.35 -12.87 -1.10
C ASP A 8 -20.03 -12.36 -0.51
N TRP A 9 -19.99 -12.29 0.82
CA TRP A 9 -18.83 -11.80 1.58
C TRP A 9 -17.50 -12.46 1.20
N ARG A 10 -17.47 -13.79 1.05
CA ARG A 10 -16.22 -14.51 0.76
C ARG A 10 -15.71 -14.15 -0.63
N ARG A 11 -16.61 -14.10 -1.60
CA ARG A 11 -16.28 -13.76 -2.98
C ARG A 11 -15.89 -12.28 -3.11
N SER A 12 -16.54 -11.38 -2.35
CA SER A 12 -16.17 -9.96 -2.26
C SER A 12 -14.74 -9.77 -1.73
N LEU A 13 -14.32 -10.53 -0.71
CA LEU A 13 -12.93 -10.48 -0.21
C LEU A 13 -11.91 -10.98 -1.25
N ILE A 14 -12.21 -12.07 -1.96
CA ILE A 14 -11.36 -12.58 -3.05
C ILE A 14 -11.26 -11.54 -4.17
N ASN A 15 -12.37 -10.90 -4.52
CA ASN A 15 -12.41 -9.87 -5.54
C ASN A 15 -11.62 -8.63 -5.11
N GLN A 16 -11.68 -8.24 -3.84
CA GLN A 16 -10.87 -7.16 -3.27
C GLN A 16 -9.37 -7.45 -3.42
N TYR A 17 -8.94 -8.66 -3.06
CA TYR A 17 -7.56 -9.10 -3.21
C TYR A 17 -7.11 -9.03 -4.69
N LYS A 18 -7.90 -9.60 -5.60
CA LYS A 18 -7.59 -9.61 -7.03
C LYS A 18 -7.54 -8.19 -7.62
N GLN A 19 -8.40 -7.29 -7.15
CA GLN A 19 -8.39 -5.90 -7.61
C GLN A 19 -7.13 -5.17 -7.16
N MET A 20 -6.75 -5.30 -5.89
CA MET A 20 -5.53 -4.67 -5.37
C MET A 20 -4.28 -5.22 -6.06
N ARG A 21 -4.25 -6.53 -6.32
CA ARG A 21 -3.18 -7.15 -7.11
C ARG A 21 -3.09 -6.59 -8.52
N ARG A 22 -4.23 -6.37 -9.19
CA ARG A 22 -4.26 -5.76 -10.54
C ARG A 22 -3.67 -4.35 -10.52
N TRP A 23 -4.03 -3.55 -9.53
CA TRP A 23 -3.49 -2.19 -9.37
C TRP A 23 -1.98 -2.21 -9.13
N ALA A 24 -1.49 -3.11 -8.28
CA ALA A 24 -0.07 -3.24 -8.00
C ALA A 24 0.77 -3.79 -9.17
N TRP A 25 0.13 -4.45 -10.15
CA TRP A 25 0.78 -4.81 -11.40
C TRP A 25 1.34 -3.60 -12.17
N GLY A 26 0.85 -2.39 -11.86
CA GLY A 26 1.37 -1.13 -12.40
C GLY A 26 2.85 -0.85 -12.11
N VAL A 27 3.54 -1.67 -11.30
CA VAL A 27 5.01 -1.66 -11.20
C VAL A 27 5.68 -1.80 -12.58
N GLU A 28 5.02 -2.42 -13.56
CA GLU A 28 5.52 -2.56 -14.94
C GLU A 28 5.71 -1.21 -15.65
N HIS A 29 5.08 -0.14 -15.17
CA HIS A 29 5.29 1.20 -15.71
C HIS A 29 6.69 1.73 -15.42
N PHE A 30 7.34 1.30 -14.32
CA PHE A 30 8.69 1.74 -13.98
C PHE A 30 9.72 1.44 -15.09
N PRO A 31 9.91 0.17 -15.54
CA PRO A 31 10.86 -0.12 -16.61
C PRO A 31 10.47 0.54 -17.95
N TRP A 32 9.18 0.69 -18.22
CA TRP A 32 8.71 1.43 -19.40
C TRP A 32 9.09 2.91 -19.33
N MET A 33 8.88 3.58 -18.19
CA MET A 33 9.27 4.98 -17.97
C MET A 33 10.77 5.17 -18.08
N VAL A 34 11.57 4.25 -17.52
CA VAL A 34 13.03 4.26 -17.65
C VAL A 34 13.44 4.20 -19.12
N LYS A 35 12.83 3.30 -19.91
CA LYS A 35 13.07 3.21 -21.35
C LYS A 35 12.72 4.52 -22.05
N GLU A 36 11.56 5.09 -21.79
CA GLU A 36 11.13 6.33 -22.45
C GLU A 36 11.97 7.57 -22.08
N PHE A 37 12.46 7.65 -20.85
CA PHE A 37 13.24 8.80 -20.39
C PHE A 37 14.73 8.71 -20.72
N TRP A 38 15.31 7.51 -20.74
CA TRP A 38 16.77 7.32 -20.81
C TRP A 38 17.28 6.61 -22.04
N PHE A 39 16.47 5.86 -22.78
CA PHE A 39 16.98 5.12 -23.94
C PHE A 39 16.99 6.00 -25.18
N LYS A 40 17.85 5.67 -26.15
CA LYS A 40 17.98 6.44 -27.40
C LYS A 40 16.66 6.51 -28.19
N SER A 41 15.84 5.48 -28.11
CA SER A 41 14.53 5.38 -28.77
C SER A 41 13.38 6.05 -28.00
N GLY A 42 13.63 6.52 -26.77
CA GLY A 42 12.58 7.04 -25.89
C GLY A 42 12.17 8.47 -26.26
N GLN A 43 10.86 8.70 -26.40
CA GLN A 43 10.34 10.03 -26.77
C GLN A 43 10.50 11.03 -25.61
N GLY A 44 10.42 10.53 -24.39
CA GLY A 44 10.59 11.31 -23.16
C GLY A 44 12.03 11.77 -22.90
N ARG A 45 13.01 11.39 -23.73
CA ARG A 45 14.41 11.79 -23.57
C ARG A 45 14.63 13.31 -23.63
N LYS A 46 13.78 14.04 -24.35
CA LYS A 46 13.82 15.52 -24.44
C LYS A 46 13.30 16.22 -23.19
N ALA A 47 12.66 15.50 -22.26
CA ALA A 47 12.12 16.11 -21.04
C ALA A 47 13.23 16.63 -20.10
N PRO A 48 12.95 17.68 -19.30
CA PRO A 48 13.90 18.18 -18.30
C PRO A 48 14.27 17.10 -17.26
N PHE A 49 15.52 17.11 -16.80
CA PHE A 49 16.04 16.11 -15.86
C PHE A 49 15.21 16.02 -14.57
N LEU A 50 14.88 17.16 -13.95
CA LEU A 50 14.09 17.19 -12.71
C LEU A 50 12.69 16.59 -12.90
N LYS A 51 12.06 16.81 -14.06
CA LYS A 51 10.74 16.25 -14.37
C LYS A 51 10.81 14.73 -14.47
N LYS A 52 11.85 14.19 -15.13
CA LYS A 52 12.08 12.74 -15.20
C LYS A 52 12.30 12.15 -13.82
N MET A 53 13.13 12.79 -13.00
CA MET A 53 13.40 12.31 -11.65
C MET A 53 12.17 12.34 -10.76
N TYR A 54 11.36 13.40 -10.84
CA TYR A 54 10.11 13.51 -10.10
C TYR A 54 9.16 12.35 -10.43
N TYR A 55 8.90 12.09 -11.72
CA TYR A 55 7.99 11.00 -12.11
C TYR A 55 8.55 9.62 -11.79
N LEU A 56 9.85 9.39 -12.03
CA LEU A 56 10.50 8.14 -11.66
C LEU A 56 10.44 7.93 -10.15
N TRP A 57 10.73 8.94 -9.35
CA TRP A 57 10.65 8.87 -7.90
C TRP A 57 9.23 8.54 -7.45
N ASN A 58 8.23 9.30 -7.91
CA ASN A 58 6.83 9.08 -7.54
C ASN A 58 6.35 7.68 -7.91
N GLN A 59 6.73 7.18 -9.09
CA GLN A 59 6.39 5.81 -9.50
C GLN A 59 7.11 4.77 -8.63
N THR A 60 8.42 4.94 -8.42
CA THR A 60 9.27 3.99 -7.70
C THR A 60 8.86 3.91 -6.25
N GLU A 61 8.88 5.05 -5.56
CA GLU A 61 8.51 5.16 -4.16
C GLU A 61 7.09 4.62 -3.96
N GLY A 62 6.11 5.08 -4.74
CA GLY A 62 4.72 4.66 -4.58
C GLY A 62 4.51 3.15 -4.72
N VAL A 63 5.04 2.51 -5.77
CA VAL A 63 4.78 1.07 -5.99
C VAL A 63 5.57 0.17 -5.05
N TYR A 64 6.82 0.50 -4.74
CA TYR A 64 7.65 -0.34 -3.87
C TYR A 64 7.28 -0.13 -2.39
N SER A 65 7.06 1.10 -1.95
CA SER A 65 6.58 1.38 -0.59
C SER A 65 5.22 0.72 -0.35
N TRP A 66 4.31 0.72 -1.32
CA TRP A 66 3.02 0.05 -1.15
C TRP A 66 3.15 -1.46 -0.87
N ALA A 67 4.06 -2.16 -1.56
CA ALA A 67 4.29 -3.59 -1.36
C ALA A 67 5.07 -3.91 -0.07
N THR A 68 5.96 -3.02 0.37
CA THR A 68 6.95 -3.35 1.40
C THR A 68 6.75 -2.60 2.71
N ALA A 69 6.35 -1.33 2.68
CA ALA A 69 6.34 -0.48 3.88
C ALA A 69 5.42 -1.02 4.98
N PRO A 70 4.17 -1.48 4.71
CA PRO A 70 3.32 -2.03 5.78
C PRO A 70 3.93 -3.27 6.45
N ILE A 71 4.61 -4.12 5.67
CA ILE A 71 5.26 -5.35 6.16
C ILE A 71 6.51 -4.98 6.97
N ILE A 72 7.35 -4.08 6.45
CA ILE A 72 8.54 -3.59 7.14
C ILE A 72 8.15 -2.93 8.46
N ILE A 73 7.14 -2.05 8.49
CA ILE A 73 6.68 -1.40 9.71
C ILE A 73 6.19 -2.44 10.74
N LEU A 74 5.47 -3.48 10.30
CA LEU A 74 5.00 -4.54 11.17
C LEU A 74 6.17 -5.36 11.75
N ILE A 75 7.15 -5.75 10.93
CA ILE A 75 8.20 -6.70 11.32
C ILE A 75 9.43 -6.01 11.93
N ALA A 76 9.88 -4.89 11.35
CA ALA A 76 11.13 -4.22 11.70
C ALA A 76 11.16 -3.72 13.15
N GLY A 77 10.01 -3.43 13.75
CA GLY A 77 9.92 -3.09 15.17
C GLY A 77 10.30 -4.25 16.12
N TYR A 78 10.06 -5.49 15.70
CA TYR A 78 10.33 -6.69 16.51
C TYR A 78 11.62 -7.40 16.11
N LEU A 79 12.12 -7.16 14.90
CA LEU A 79 13.29 -7.83 14.36
C LEU A 79 14.53 -7.71 15.28
N PRO A 80 14.88 -6.52 15.84
CA PRO A 80 15.97 -6.42 16.80
C PRO A 80 15.72 -7.24 18.06
N LEU A 81 14.48 -7.24 18.57
CA LEU A 81 14.11 -7.99 19.79
C LEU A 81 14.27 -9.50 19.63
N TRP A 82 14.09 -10.01 18.42
CA TRP A 82 14.25 -11.44 18.10
C TRP A 82 15.70 -11.82 17.84
N LEU A 83 16.48 -10.95 17.19
CA LEU A 83 17.84 -11.26 16.75
C LEU A 83 18.92 -10.87 17.75
N ALA A 84 18.64 -9.97 18.71
CA ALA A 84 19.65 -9.48 19.64
C ALA A 84 20.11 -10.55 20.64
N SER A 85 21.43 -10.71 20.72
CA SER A 85 22.16 -11.45 21.74
C SER A 85 22.09 -10.77 23.11
N ASN A 86 22.47 -11.49 24.17
CA ASN A 86 22.40 -10.97 25.54
C ASN A 86 23.27 -9.71 25.76
N SER A 87 24.40 -9.60 25.07
CA SER A 87 25.26 -8.40 25.12
C SER A 87 24.63 -7.21 24.42
N GLU A 88 23.99 -7.43 23.27
CA GLU A 88 23.27 -6.38 22.53
C GLU A 88 22.05 -5.89 23.31
N ARG A 89 21.37 -6.78 24.02
CA ARG A 89 20.24 -6.41 24.89
C ARG A 89 20.66 -5.46 26.02
N ALA A 90 21.90 -5.53 26.49
CA ALA A 90 22.40 -4.64 27.52
C ALA A 90 22.76 -3.23 26.98
N THR A 91 22.79 -3.04 25.67
CA THR A 91 23.13 -1.74 25.09
C THR A 91 22.00 -0.73 25.28
N ALA A 92 22.39 0.54 25.46
CA ALA A 92 21.43 1.64 25.54
C ALA A 92 20.56 1.73 24.28
N LEU A 93 21.10 1.40 23.10
CA LEU A 93 20.34 1.40 21.83
C LEU A 93 19.17 0.41 21.90
N PHE A 94 19.44 -0.84 22.30
CA PHE A 94 18.41 -1.87 22.37
C PHE A 94 17.33 -1.56 23.40
N GLN A 95 17.72 -1.06 24.58
CA GLN A 95 16.79 -0.66 25.63
C GLN A 95 15.88 0.50 25.21
N ASN A 96 16.39 1.42 24.37
CA ASN A 96 15.60 2.55 23.86
C ASN A 96 14.75 2.20 22.62
N ALA A 97 15.03 1.11 21.91
CA ALA A 97 14.34 0.76 20.67
C ALA A 97 12.81 0.62 20.82
N PRO A 98 12.26 -0.04 21.87
CA PRO A 98 10.80 -0.09 22.08
C PRO A 98 10.19 1.29 22.32
N HIS A 99 10.91 2.20 23.00
CA HIS A 99 10.43 3.56 23.27
C HIS A 99 10.37 4.40 22.00
N VAL A 100 11.42 4.34 21.17
CA VAL A 100 11.45 5.02 19.85
C VAL A 100 10.36 4.46 18.95
N LEU A 101 10.20 3.14 18.89
CA LEU A 101 9.13 2.50 18.11
C LEU A 101 7.74 2.96 18.58
N ALA A 102 7.49 2.98 19.89
CA ALA A 102 6.23 3.45 20.45
C ALA A 102 5.98 4.93 20.10
N PHE A 103 7.00 5.78 20.13
CA PHE A 103 6.91 7.17 19.71
C PHE A 103 6.53 7.31 18.23
N LEU A 104 7.23 6.59 17.35
CA LEU A 104 6.94 6.58 15.91
C LEU A 104 5.50 6.11 15.65
N MET A 105 5.05 5.03 16.30
CA MET A 105 3.69 4.52 16.16
C MET A 105 2.63 5.54 16.61
N ARG A 106 2.86 6.23 17.74
CA ARG A 106 1.95 7.31 18.19
C ARG A 106 1.89 8.45 17.19
N PHE A 107 3.04 8.86 16.64
CA PHE A 107 3.10 9.91 15.62
C PHE A 107 2.39 9.50 14.33
N SER A 108 2.61 8.26 13.87
CA SER A 108 1.89 7.68 12.73
C SER A 108 0.38 7.62 12.96
N MET A 109 -0.08 7.29 14.17
CA MET A 109 -1.50 7.29 14.52
C MET A 109 -2.12 8.69 14.45
N ILE A 110 -1.39 9.74 14.85
CA ILE A 110 -1.85 11.13 14.66
C ILE A 110 -2.01 11.42 13.17
N GLY A 111 -1.02 11.05 12.34
CA GLY A 111 -1.10 11.19 10.88
C GLY A 111 -2.30 10.45 10.28
N LEU A 112 -2.58 9.23 10.76
CA LEU A 112 -3.76 8.44 10.35
C LEU A 112 -5.08 9.12 10.73
N ILE A 113 -5.16 9.76 11.90
CA ILE A 113 -6.34 10.53 12.29
C ILE A 113 -6.51 11.76 11.39
N VAL A 114 -5.43 12.49 11.12
CA VAL A 114 -5.45 13.67 10.25
C VAL A 114 -5.91 13.28 8.84
N ILE A 115 -5.34 12.23 8.24
CA ILE A 115 -5.76 11.78 6.91
C ILE A 115 -7.20 11.27 6.90
N ALA A 116 -7.65 10.63 7.98
CA ALA A 116 -9.04 10.21 8.11
C ALA A 116 -10.00 11.40 8.11
N ILE A 117 -9.67 12.47 8.84
CA ILE A 117 -10.46 13.71 8.86
C ILE A 117 -10.46 14.34 7.47
N LEU A 118 -9.30 14.52 6.84
CA LEU A 118 -9.19 15.10 5.50
C LEU A 118 -9.99 14.29 4.47
N TYR A 119 -9.89 12.96 4.51
CA TYR A 119 -10.66 12.09 3.62
C TYR A 119 -12.16 12.31 3.80
N ASN A 120 -12.65 12.38 5.04
CA ASN A 120 -14.06 12.64 5.32
C ASN A 120 -14.51 14.02 4.83
N LEU A 121 -13.66 15.05 4.91
CA LEU A 121 -13.96 16.39 4.40
C LEU A 121 -14.02 16.43 2.87
N MET A 122 -13.24 15.58 2.19
CA MET A 122 -13.21 15.46 0.73
C MET A 122 -14.32 14.56 0.17
N LEU A 123 -15.01 13.79 1.02
CA LEU A 123 -16.11 12.94 0.57
C LEU A 123 -17.29 13.80 0.11
N PRO A 124 -17.96 13.43 -1.00
CA PRO A 124 -19.18 14.09 -1.41
C PRO A 124 -20.29 13.89 -0.37
N ALA A 125 -21.32 14.74 -0.43
CA ALA A 125 -22.47 14.64 0.46
C ALA A 125 -23.04 13.22 0.48
N LYS A 126 -23.39 12.76 1.68
CA LYS A 126 -23.92 11.42 1.91
C LYS A 126 -25.13 11.14 1.00
N PRO A 127 -25.16 10.02 0.26
CA PRO A 127 -26.28 9.69 -0.60
C PRO A 127 -27.60 9.53 0.18
N ALA A 128 -28.71 9.90 -0.45
CA ALA A 128 -30.05 9.69 0.09
C ALA A 128 -30.31 8.19 0.34
N GLY A 129 -30.91 7.84 1.49
CA GLY A 129 -31.24 6.47 1.86
C GLY A 129 -30.24 5.78 2.81
N TYR A 130 -29.09 6.39 3.09
CA TYR A 130 -28.14 5.83 4.06
C TYR A 130 -28.44 6.34 5.48
N ASN A 131 -28.65 5.42 6.43
CA ASN A 131 -28.90 5.76 7.84
C ASN A 131 -27.59 6.06 8.62
N TRP A 132 -27.69 6.59 9.84
CA TRP A 132 -26.55 6.89 10.72
C TRP A 132 -25.63 5.67 10.99
N ARG A 133 -26.21 4.46 10.97
CA ARG A 133 -25.47 3.20 11.13
C ARG A 133 -24.36 3.02 10.08
N HIS A 134 -24.58 3.46 8.84
CA HIS A 134 -23.57 3.38 7.78
C HIS A 134 -22.40 4.33 8.04
N THR A 135 -22.68 5.51 8.60
CA THR A 135 -21.65 6.45 9.05
C THR A 135 -20.81 5.84 10.17
N LEU A 136 -21.43 5.15 11.13
CA LEU A 136 -20.70 4.44 12.17
C LEU A 136 -19.84 3.30 11.59
N ILE A 137 -20.37 2.50 10.68
CA ILE A 137 -19.61 1.43 10.00
C ILE A 137 -18.39 2.01 9.28
N MET A 138 -18.56 3.12 8.55
CA MET A 138 -17.46 3.80 7.87
C MET A 138 -16.39 4.31 8.85
N LEU A 139 -16.79 4.83 10.01
CA LEU A 139 -15.83 5.21 11.07
C LEU A 139 -15.10 4.00 11.65
N LEU A 140 -15.81 2.90 11.91
CA LEU A 140 -15.21 1.66 12.42
C LEU A 140 -14.25 1.03 11.40
N GLN A 141 -14.41 1.26 10.09
CA GLN A 141 -13.46 0.80 9.08
C GLN A 141 -12.05 1.40 9.27
N TRP A 142 -11.93 2.61 9.81
CA TRP A 142 -10.62 3.22 10.08
C TRP A 142 -9.79 2.43 11.10
N ILE A 143 -10.46 1.73 12.04
CA ILE A 143 -9.79 0.85 13.01
C ILE A 143 -9.14 -0.35 12.30
N LEU A 144 -9.73 -0.79 11.19
CA LEU A 144 -9.23 -1.94 10.41
C LEU A 144 -8.06 -1.59 9.51
N VAL A 145 -7.76 -0.29 9.29
CA VAL A 145 -6.73 0.18 8.33
C VAL A 145 -5.37 -0.47 8.54
N PRO A 146 -4.81 -0.59 9.77
CA PRO A 146 -3.51 -1.24 9.96
C PRO A 146 -3.49 -2.69 9.46
N ALA A 147 -4.59 -3.43 9.65
CA ALA A 147 -4.70 -4.82 9.19
C ALA A 147 -4.98 -4.91 7.69
N THR A 148 -5.88 -4.08 7.16
CA THR A 148 -6.27 -4.12 5.74
C THR A 148 -5.17 -3.61 4.83
N LEU A 149 -4.36 -2.63 5.26
CA LEU A 149 -3.16 -2.19 4.54
C LEU A 149 -2.17 -3.33 4.33
N ILE A 150 -2.08 -4.26 5.29
CA ILE A 150 -1.19 -5.41 5.17
C ILE A 150 -1.85 -6.47 4.28
N LEU A 151 -3.01 -6.98 4.70
CA LEU A 151 -3.66 -8.14 4.08
C LEU A 151 -4.17 -7.88 2.66
N PHE A 152 -4.74 -6.71 2.42
CA PHE A 152 -5.33 -6.32 1.13
C PHE A 152 -4.53 -5.25 0.39
N GLY A 153 -3.51 -4.66 1.01
CA GLY A 153 -2.58 -3.74 0.35
C GLY A 153 -1.25 -4.43 0.00
N SER A 154 -0.38 -4.59 0.99
CA SER A 154 1.00 -5.04 0.79
C SER A 154 1.12 -6.46 0.25
N ILE A 155 0.33 -7.42 0.76
CA ILE A 155 0.39 -8.82 0.33
C ILE A 155 0.03 -8.98 -1.16
N PRO A 156 -1.14 -8.50 -1.66
CA PRO A 156 -1.44 -8.60 -3.08
C PRO A 156 -0.47 -7.77 -3.94
N ALA A 157 0.09 -6.68 -3.42
CA ALA A 157 1.10 -5.92 -4.13
C ALA A 157 2.42 -6.68 -4.30
N ALA A 158 2.89 -7.32 -3.23
CA ALA A 158 4.05 -8.20 -3.27
C ALA A 158 3.81 -9.43 -4.18
N ASP A 159 2.61 -10.02 -4.18
CA ASP A 159 2.22 -11.10 -5.11
C ASP A 159 2.33 -10.63 -6.57
N ALA A 160 1.80 -9.45 -6.90
CA ALA A 160 1.90 -8.87 -8.24
C ALA A 160 3.36 -8.67 -8.67
N GLN A 161 4.16 -8.00 -7.83
CA GLN A 161 5.55 -7.68 -8.15
C GLN A 161 6.41 -8.94 -8.29
N THR A 162 6.21 -9.93 -7.41
CA THR A 162 6.93 -11.22 -7.47
C THR A 162 6.57 -11.99 -8.74
N ARG A 163 5.29 -12.02 -9.12
CA ARG A 163 4.84 -12.65 -10.37
C ARG A 163 5.42 -11.98 -11.61
N LEU A 164 5.50 -10.65 -11.61
CA LEU A 164 6.12 -9.91 -12.70
C LEU A 164 7.61 -10.25 -12.82
N MET A 165 8.31 -10.31 -11.68
CA MET A 165 9.72 -10.70 -11.60
C MET A 165 9.95 -12.12 -12.13
N LEU A 166 9.11 -13.08 -11.75
CA LEU A 166 9.23 -14.48 -12.19
C LEU A 166 8.85 -14.67 -13.67
N GLY A 167 8.00 -13.81 -14.22
CA GLY A 167 7.62 -13.81 -15.63
C GLY A 167 6.97 -15.13 -16.11
N GLY A 168 6.98 -15.33 -17.43
CA GLY A 168 6.46 -16.55 -18.07
C GLY A 168 5.02 -16.89 -17.67
N ARG A 169 4.82 -18.12 -17.17
CA ARG A 169 3.52 -18.64 -16.72
C ARG A 169 2.92 -17.90 -15.50
N PHE A 170 3.71 -17.11 -14.79
CA PHE A 170 3.28 -16.39 -13.59
C PHE A 170 2.69 -15.01 -13.92
N ARG A 171 2.83 -14.55 -15.17
CA ARG A 171 2.25 -13.28 -15.63
C ARG A 171 0.75 -13.24 -15.37
N LEU A 172 0.29 -12.12 -14.85
CA LEU A 172 -1.13 -11.88 -14.66
C LEU A 172 -1.76 -11.50 -16.01
N GLY A 173 -2.88 -12.15 -16.33
CA GLY A 173 -3.76 -11.69 -17.40
C GLY A 173 -4.66 -10.56 -16.92
N PHE A 174 -5.41 -9.96 -17.85
CA PHE A 174 -6.44 -9.00 -17.50
C PHE A 174 -7.68 -9.72 -16.96
N TRP A 175 -7.85 -9.70 -15.64
CA TRP A 175 -9.10 -10.12 -15.00
C TRP A 175 -10.09 -8.95 -15.02
N VAL A 176 -11.36 -9.15 -15.34
CA VAL A 176 -12.42 -8.13 -15.19
C VAL A 176 -13.06 -8.28 -13.82
N THR A 177 -13.15 -7.19 -13.06
CA THR A 177 -13.81 -7.23 -11.75
C THR A 177 -15.30 -7.47 -11.94
N GLU A 178 -15.81 -8.56 -11.37
CA GLU A 178 -17.24 -8.83 -11.29
C GLU A 178 -17.93 -7.74 -10.45
N LYS A 179 -19.01 -7.19 -10.99
CA LYS A 179 -19.79 -6.12 -10.35
C LYS A 179 -21.27 -6.50 -10.39
N LYS A 180 -22.01 -6.07 -9.38
CA LYS A 180 -23.46 -6.13 -9.33
C LYS A 180 -24.04 -4.74 -9.59
#